data_AF-A0A6G8QA32-F1
#
_entry.id   AF-A0A6G8QA32-F1
#
_cell.length_a   1.000
_cell.length_b   1.000
_cell.length_c   1.000
_cell.angle_alpha   90.00
_cell.angle_beta   90.00
_cell.angle_gamma   90.00
#
_symmetry.space_group_name_H-M   'P 1'
#
loop_
_entity.id
_entity.type
_entity.pdbx_description
1 polymer ?
#
loop_
_entity_poly.entity_id
_entity_poly.type
_entity_poly.pdbx_seq_one_letter_code
_entity_poly.pdbx_strand_id
1 'polypeptide(L)'
;MTDKHTFVNEGRDRAADRRSPQAHRGWTGLLAHRWPTALGVAVAALTVFDLRGGTELAALTMLMSVVYLGAAALDRRRFAWVVLLAGVAVLAFVPTSSEVALSVGFLAAALVFFVVGAARGGLRKPGGLALQSVGVLAFGSIVLAALYVDPDLGGFLVAFALLGHAAWDVFHYARDKVVARSYAEWCAVVDLLAGAAVLFVLFTT
;
A
#
# COMPACT_ATOMS: atom_id res chain seq x y z
N MET A 1 -53.01 -18.03 -58.01
CA MET A 1 -53.38 -18.23 -56.59
C MET A 1 -52.28 -17.61 -55.76
N THR A 2 -52.41 -16.31 -55.44
CA THR A 2 -52.83 -15.75 -54.12
C THR A 2 -51.75 -15.99 -53.07
N ASP A 3 -51.23 -15.05 -52.27
CA ASP A 3 -51.52 -13.65 -51.96
C ASP A 3 -50.26 -13.06 -51.29
N LYS A 4 -50.05 -11.74 -51.35
CA LYS A 4 -49.17 -11.03 -50.40
C LYS A 4 -49.86 -9.79 -49.83
N HIS A 5 -50.59 -10.02 -48.74
CA HIS A 5 -50.59 -9.12 -47.57
C HIS A 5 -49.12 -8.91 -47.13
N THR A 6 -48.63 -7.78 -46.63
CA THR A 6 -49.13 -6.88 -45.60
C THR A 6 -48.21 -5.65 -45.64
N PHE A 7 -48.75 -4.48 -45.98
CA PHE A 7 -48.17 -3.20 -45.57
C PHE A 7 -48.72 -2.85 -44.19
N VAL A 8 -47.99 -2.01 -43.46
CA VAL A 8 -48.32 -1.44 -42.14
C VAL A 8 -47.80 -2.27 -40.96
N ASN A 9 -46.51 -2.13 -40.60
CA ASN A 9 -46.07 -1.73 -39.24
C ASN A 9 -44.52 -1.65 -39.12
N GLU A 10 -43.85 -0.68 -39.75
CA GLU A 10 -42.37 -0.53 -39.61
C GLU A 10 -41.91 0.82 -39.04
N GLY A 11 -42.83 1.66 -38.60
CA GLY A 11 -42.52 3.07 -38.31
C GLY A 11 -42.42 3.49 -36.85
N ARG A 12 -42.82 2.67 -35.86
CA ARG A 12 -43.11 3.19 -34.50
C ARG A 12 -42.21 2.68 -33.36
N ASP A 13 -41.32 1.73 -33.58
CA ASP A 13 -40.63 1.07 -32.43
C ASP A 13 -39.11 1.35 -32.31
N ARG A 14 -38.52 2.24 -33.12
CA ARG A 14 -37.06 2.48 -33.11
C ARG A 14 -36.56 3.67 -32.31
N ALA A 15 -37.39 4.30 -31.48
CA ALA A 15 -37.03 5.58 -30.81
C ALA A 15 -36.92 5.53 -29.28
N ALA A 16 -37.06 4.38 -28.61
CA ALA A 16 -37.21 4.35 -27.14
C ALA A 16 -36.28 3.41 -26.36
N ASP A 17 -35.16 2.93 -26.92
CA ASP A 17 -34.29 2.01 -26.17
C ASP A 17 -32.78 2.26 -26.31
N ARG A 18 -32.37 3.53 -26.18
CA ARG A 18 -30.95 3.92 -26.05
C ARG A 18 -30.66 4.69 -24.77
N ARG A 19 -31.24 4.28 -23.64
CA ARG A 19 -30.78 4.70 -22.31
C ARG A 19 -29.75 3.70 -21.75
N SER A 20 -28.52 3.87 -22.24
CA SER A 20 -27.23 3.66 -21.57
C SER A 20 -27.09 2.60 -20.45
N PRO A 21 -26.68 1.36 -20.79
CA PRO A 21 -26.07 0.41 -19.85
C PRO A 21 -24.54 0.58 -19.68
N GLN A 22 -23.93 1.55 -20.38
CA GLN A 22 -22.45 1.64 -20.47
C GLN A 22 -21.78 2.22 -19.23
N ALA A 23 -22.46 3.05 -18.43
CA ALA A 23 -21.85 3.68 -17.25
C ALA A 23 -21.45 2.65 -16.18
N HIS A 24 -22.25 1.60 -15.97
CA HIS A 24 -22.01 0.59 -14.93
C HIS A 24 -20.89 -0.41 -15.28
N ARG A 25 -20.67 -0.69 -16.58
CA ARG A 25 -19.56 -1.54 -17.06
C ARG A 25 -18.20 -0.84 -17.00
N GLY A 26 -18.17 0.49 -17.14
CA GLY A 26 -16.92 1.26 -17.10
C GLY A 26 -16.25 1.25 -15.72
N TRP A 27 -17.03 1.50 -14.67
CA TRP A 27 -16.52 1.58 -13.29
C TRP A 27 -16.14 0.20 -12.74
N THR A 28 -16.95 -0.83 -13.00
CA THR A 28 -16.63 -2.21 -12.59
C THR A 28 -15.40 -2.76 -13.34
N GLY A 29 -15.23 -2.43 -14.61
CA GLY A 29 -14.04 -2.79 -15.39
C GLY A 29 -12.77 -2.06 -14.93
N LEU A 30 -12.88 -0.77 -14.58
CA LEU A 30 -11.77 -0.01 -13.99
C LEU A 30 -11.39 -0.56 -12.61
N LEU A 31 -12.37 -0.84 -11.74
CA LEU A 31 -12.12 -1.42 -10.42
C LEU A 31 -11.51 -2.81 -10.52
N ALA A 32 -11.92 -3.64 -11.49
CA ALA A 32 -11.31 -4.95 -11.70
C ALA A 32 -9.83 -4.86 -12.13
N HIS A 33 -9.46 -3.82 -12.88
CA HIS A 33 -8.09 -3.63 -13.36
C HIS A 33 -7.19 -2.82 -12.41
N ARG A 34 -7.78 -1.93 -11.59
CA ARG A 34 -7.09 -1.02 -10.65
C ARG A 34 -7.54 -1.21 -9.20
N TRP A 35 -7.97 -2.43 -8.85
CA TRP A 35 -8.36 -2.76 -7.48
C TRP A 35 -7.29 -2.41 -6.44
N PRO A 36 -5.95 -2.54 -6.70
CA PRO A 36 -4.96 -2.17 -5.70
C PRO A 36 -4.94 -0.66 -5.45
N THR A 37 -5.09 0.15 -6.49
CA THR A 37 -5.20 1.61 -6.38
C THR A 37 -6.45 2.01 -5.61
N ALA A 38 -7.61 1.44 -5.96
CA ALA A 38 -8.87 1.74 -5.30
C ALA A 38 -8.82 1.36 -3.80
N LEU A 39 -8.26 0.20 -3.48
CA LEU A 39 -8.02 -0.23 -2.11
C LEU A 39 -7.02 0.70 -1.40
N GLY A 40 -5.98 1.16 -2.10
CA GLY A 40 -4.98 2.06 -1.54
C GLY A 40 -5.57 3.41 -1.16
N VAL A 41 -6.40 3.99 -2.03
CA VAL A 41 -7.14 5.23 -1.75
C VAL A 41 -8.07 5.04 -0.55
N ALA A 42 -8.80 3.92 -0.49
CA ALA A 42 -9.72 3.64 0.61
C ALA A 42 -8.97 3.50 1.96
N VAL A 43 -7.86 2.76 1.98
CA VAL A 43 -7.04 2.60 3.18
C VAL A 43 -6.42 3.95 3.58
N ALA A 44 -5.86 4.71 2.63
CA ALA A 44 -5.30 6.02 2.91
C ALA A 44 -6.34 6.96 3.54
N ALA A 45 -7.56 7.00 3.00
CA ALA A 45 -8.65 7.79 3.56
C ALA A 45 -8.97 7.40 5.01
N LEU A 46 -8.94 6.10 5.33
CA LEU A 46 -9.15 5.60 6.69
C LEU A 46 -7.98 5.93 7.63
N THR A 47 -6.74 5.83 7.15
CA THR A 47 -5.55 6.11 7.98
C THR A 47 -5.38 7.59 8.26
N VAL A 48 -5.82 8.48 7.35
CA VAL A 48 -5.65 9.93 7.53
C VAL A 48 -6.80 10.61 8.29
N PHE A 49 -7.92 9.91 8.52
CA PHE A 49 -9.16 10.52 9.01
C PHE A 49 -9.05 11.19 10.39
N ASP A 50 -8.22 10.66 11.30
CA ASP A 50 -8.00 11.20 12.65
C ASP A 50 -6.51 11.51 12.90
N LEU A 51 -5.76 11.88 11.85
CA LEU A 51 -4.37 12.34 12.01
C LEU A 51 -4.33 13.67 12.76
N ARG A 52 -3.46 13.77 13.77
CA ARG A 52 -3.32 14.98 14.60
C ARG A 52 -1.91 15.55 14.60
N GLY A 53 -0.87 14.70 14.61
CA GLY A 53 0.53 15.16 14.71
C GLY A 53 1.48 14.63 13.64
N GLY A 54 1.21 13.45 13.06
CA GLY A 54 2.01 12.85 11.99
C GLY A 54 2.87 11.65 12.41
N THR A 55 3.16 11.47 13.70
CA THR A 55 3.94 10.33 14.21
C THR A 55 3.12 9.05 14.39
N GLU A 56 1.79 9.13 14.33
CA GLU A 56 0.87 7.99 14.47
C GLU A 56 1.03 6.94 13.37
N LEU A 57 1.72 7.28 12.28
CA LEU A 57 2.02 6.37 11.17
C LEU A 57 3.44 5.77 11.26
N ALA A 58 4.18 6.02 12.33
CA ALA A 58 5.53 5.53 12.54
C ALA A 58 5.61 3.99 12.46
N ALA A 59 4.86 3.27 13.31
CA ALA A 59 4.89 1.81 13.30
C ALA A 59 4.35 1.21 11.98
N LEU A 60 3.38 1.87 11.33
CA LEU A 60 2.90 1.45 10.01
C LEU A 60 4.01 1.57 8.95
N THR A 61 4.75 2.68 8.95
CA THR A 61 5.89 2.92 8.05
C THR A 61 7.01 1.90 8.28
N MET A 62 7.32 1.60 9.54
CA MET A 62 8.25 0.52 9.90
C MET A 62 7.76 -0.82 9.32
N LEU A 63 6.48 -1.16 9.54
CA LEU A 63 5.89 -2.41 9.04
C LEU A 63 6.05 -2.56 7.52
N MET A 64 5.82 -1.52 6.72
CA MET A 64 5.96 -1.61 5.26
C MET A 64 7.37 -2.06 4.85
N SER A 65 8.41 -1.53 5.50
CA SER A 65 9.79 -1.98 5.25
C SER A 65 10.03 -3.45 5.62
N VAL A 66 9.42 -3.93 6.71
CA VAL A 66 9.51 -5.33 7.17
C VAL A 66 8.80 -6.27 6.21
N VAL A 67 7.70 -5.84 5.58
CA VAL A 67 6.96 -6.63 4.59
C VAL A 67 7.86 -7.01 3.41
N TYR A 68 8.64 -6.06 2.89
CA TYR A 68 9.61 -6.29 1.83
C TYR A 68 10.67 -7.31 2.22
N LEU A 69 11.22 -7.17 3.44
CA LEU A 69 12.22 -8.10 3.96
C LEU A 69 11.63 -9.51 4.14
N GLY A 70 10.41 -9.63 4.66
CA GLY A 70 9.72 -10.92 4.83
C GLY A 70 9.46 -11.62 3.50
N ALA A 71 9.01 -10.88 2.48
CA ALA A 71 8.82 -11.42 1.14
C ALA A 71 10.15 -11.90 0.52
N ALA A 72 11.23 -11.13 0.70
CA ALA A 72 12.58 -11.51 0.26
C ALA A 72 13.13 -12.73 1.01
N ALA A 73 12.96 -12.79 2.34
CA ALA A 73 13.42 -13.88 3.18
C ALA A 73 12.76 -15.22 2.83
N LEU A 74 11.50 -15.17 2.42
CA LEU A 74 10.72 -16.36 2.08
C LEU A 74 10.75 -16.72 0.59
N ASP A 75 11.33 -15.84 -0.24
CA ASP A 75 11.42 -15.97 -1.69
C ASP A 75 10.03 -16.12 -2.35
N ARG A 76 9.01 -15.47 -1.76
CA ARG A 76 7.62 -15.55 -2.21
C ARG A 76 6.96 -14.18 -2.22
N ARG A 77 6.77 -13.64 -3.42
CA ARG A 77 6.17 -12.30 -3.67
C ARG A 77 4.82 -12.07 -3.01
N ARG A 78 3.94 -13.08 -3.02
CA ARG A 78 2.60 -13.02 -2.41
C ARG A 78 2.65 -12.92 -0.90
N PHE A 79 3.76 -13.30 -0.28
CA PHE A 79 3.92 -13.26 1.17
C PHE A 79 3.96 -11.82 1.70
N ALA A 80 4.19 -10.82 0.83
CA ALA A 80 4.05 -9.42 1.19
C ALA A 80 2.66 -9.11 1.78
N TRP A 81 1.58 -9.57 1.13
CA TRP A 81 0.22 -9.42 1.65
C TRP A 81 0.01 -10.13 2.98
N VAL A 82 0.63 -11.30 3.18
CA VAL A 82 0.49 -12.07 4.44
C VAL A 82 1.16 -11.32 5.59
N VAL A 83 2.39 -10.84 5.40
CA VAL A 83 3.12 -10.07 6.42
C VAL A 83 2.40 -8.76 6.71
N LEU A 84 1.90 -8.09 5.68
CA LEU A 84 1.10 -6.87 5.83
C LEU A 84 -0.12 -7.14 6.71
N LEU A 85 -0.96 -8.12 6.36
CA LEU A 85 -2.20 -8.40 7.07
C LEU A 85 -1.92 -8.83 8.52
N ALA A 86 -0.86 -9.62 8.74
CA ALA A 86 -0.43 -9.99 10.09
C ALA A 86 0.03 -8.76 10.90
N GLY A 87 0.82 -7.88 10.30
CA GLY A 87 1.30 -6.66 10.97
C GLY A 87 0.18 -5.65 11.24
N VAL A 88 -0.74 -5.46 10.28
CA VAL A 88 -1.92 -4.60 10.46
C VAL A 88 -2.83 -5.15 11.56
N ALA A 89 -2.99 -6.48 11.66
CA ALA A 89 -3.71 -7.07 12.78
C ALA A 89 -3.04 -6.71 14.12
N VAL A 90 -1.70 -6.82 14.22
CA VAL A 90 -0.97 -6.39 15.42
C VAL A 90 -1.22 -4.91 15.72
N LEU A 91 -1.12 -4.03 14.73
CA LEU A 91 -1.40 -2.59 14.89
C LEU A 91 -2.84 -2.31 15.35
N ALA A 92 -3.83 -3.08 14.87
CA ALA A 92 -5.24 -2.89 15.21
C ALA A 92 -5.58 -3.32 16.65
N PHE A 93 -4.83 -4.27 17.23
CA PHE A 93 -5.10 -4.79 18.57
C PHE A 93 -4.18 -4.21 19.65
N VAL A 94 -3.13 -3.47 19.27
CA VAL A 94 -2.18 -2.85 20.21
C VAL A 94 -2.45 -1.34 20.29
N PRO A 95 -2.50 -0.75 21.51
CA PRO A 95 -2.72 0.68 21.65
C PRO A 95 -1.64 1.51 20.97
N THR A 96 -2.03 2.59 20.29
CA THR A 96 -1.14 3.55 19.61
C THR A 96 -0.18 4.26 20.56
N SER A 97 -0.49 4.33 21.86
CA SER A 97 0.48 4.78 22.89
C SER A 97 1.74 3.92 22.97
N SER A 98 1.81 2.82 22.22
CA SER A 98 2.91 1.86 22.19
C SER A 98 3.74 1.93 20.91
N GLU A 99 3.73 3.04 20.16
CA GLU A 99 4.48 3.22 18.89
C GLU A 99 5.95 2.73 18.97
N VAL A 100 6.65 3.08 20.05
CA VAL A 100 8.03 2.64 20.27
C VAL A 100 8.11 1.11 20.40
N ALA A 101 7.25 0.51 21.22
CA ALA A 101 7.23 -0.94 21.43
C ALA A 101 6.83 -1.69 20.15
N LEU A 102 5.87 -1.16 19.39
CA LEU A 102 5.48 -1.69 18.08
C LEU A 102 6.63 -1.63 17.08
N SER A 103 7.29 -0.48 16.97
CA SER A 103 8.44 -0.28 16.07
C SER A 103 9.60 -1.21 16.43
N VAL A 104 9.91 -1.37 17.71
CA VAL A 104 10.92 -2.32 18.20
C VAL A 104 10.50 -3.77 17.94
N GLY A 105 9.22 -4.10 18.12
CA GLY A 105 8.67 -5.42 17.82
C GLY A 105 8.78 -5.77 16.33
N PHE A 106 8.48 -4.84 15.44
CA PHE A 106 8.68 -5.02 14.00
C PHE A 106 10.15 -5.11 13.62
N LEU A 107 11.04 -4.35 14.26
CA LEU A 107 12.48 -4.49 14.06
C LEU A 107 12.99 -5.87 14.50
N ALA A 108 12.47 -6.41 15.60
CA ALA A 108 12.78 -7.78 16.03
C ALA A 108 12.27 -8.81 15.01
N ALA A 109 11.05 -8.63 14.47
CA ALA A 109 10.53 -9.46 13.38
C ALA A 109 11.40 -9.35 12.12
N ALA A 110 11.89 -8.16 11.79
CA ALA A 110 12.81 -7.94 10.69
C ALA A 110 14.13 -8.70 10.87
N LEU A 111 14.68 -8.71 12.09
CA LEU A 111 15.86 -9.51 12.41
C LEU A 111 15.60 -11.01 12.21
N VAL A 112 14.44 -11.52 12.65
CA VAL A 112 14.05 -12.92 12.42
C VAL A 112 13.98 -13.22 10.92
N PHE A 113 13.31 -12.37 10.12
CA PHE A 113 13.27 -12.55 8.67
C PHE A 113 14.65 -12.50 8.03
N PHE A 114 15.52 -11.59 8.49
CA PHE A 114 16.89 -11.51 8.02
C PHE A 114 17.65 -12.81 8.27
N VAL A 115 17.61 -13.33 9.51
CA VAL A 115 18.29 -14.58 9.89
C VAL A 115 17.77 -15.76 9.07
N VAL A 116 16.44 -15.89 8.93
CA VAL A 116 15.81 -16.94 8.13
C VAL A 116 16.22 -16.81 6.65
N GLY A 117 16.16 -15.61 6.09
CA GLY A 117 16.54 -15.36 4.69
C GLY A 117 18.01 -15.64 4.44
N ALA A 118 18.89 -15.25 5.36
CA ALA A 118 20.33 -15.48 5.28
C ALA A 118 20.65 -16.97 5.37
N ALA A 119 20.02 -17.70 6.29
CA ALA A 119 20.14 -19.16 6.41
C ALA A 119 19.68 -19.89 5.13
N ARG A 120 18.72 -19.32 4.40
CA ARG A 120 18.24 -19.82 3.10
C ARG A 120 19.09 -19.37 1.90
N GLY A 121 20.22 -18.70 2.15
CA GLY A 121 21.14 -18.24 1.10
C GLY A 121 20.71 -16.95 0.37
N GLY A 122 19.73 -16.21 0.90
CA GLY A 122 19.15 -15.03 0.28
C GLY A 122 20.13 -13.87 0.06
N LEU A 123 21.25 -13.83 0.80
CA LEU A 123 22.30 -12.81 0.66
C LEU A 123 23.03 -12.87 -0.69
N ARG A 124 22.99 -14.03 -1.38
CA ARG A 124 23.66 -14.21 -2.67
C ARG A 124 22.85 -13.65 -3.85
N LYS A 125 21.58 -13.28 -3.64
CA LYS A 125 20.69 -12.81 -4.70
C LYS A 125 20.76 -11.28 -4.81
N PRO A 126 21.23 -10.71 -5.94
CA PRO A 126 21.28 -9.26 -6.12
C PRO A 126 19.88 -8.64 -6.07
N GLY A 127 19.72 -7.57 -5.29
CA GLY A 127 18.42 -6.90 -5.08
C GLY A 127 17.41 -7.69 -4.23
N GLY A 128 17.82 -8.83 -3.67
CA GLY A 128 17.01 -9.65 -2.75
C GLY A 128 17.16 -9.19 -1.30
N LEU A 129 17.53 -10.11 -0.42
CA LEU A 129 17.56 -9.89 1.04
C LEU A 129 18.37 -8.67 1.45
N ALA A 130 19.59 -8.51 0.91
CA ALA A 130 20.49 -7.42 1.30
C ALA A 130 19.90 -6.03 1.02
N LEU A 131 19.26 -5.84 -0.15
CA LEU A 131 18.63 -4.56 -0.49
C LEU A 131 17.44 -4.25 0.42
N GLN A 132 16.64 -5.27 0.77
CA GLN A 132 15.51 -5.06 1.68
C GLN A 132 15.96 -4.82 3.11
N SER A 133 17.09 -5.41 3.53
CA SER A 133 17.72 -5.07 4.81
C SER A 133 18.18 -3.61 4.85
N VAL A 134 18.72 -3.09 3.74
CA VAL A 134 19.03 -1.65 3.62
C VAL A 134 17.75 -0.82 3.74
N GLY A 135 16.65 -1.24 3.10
CA GLY A 135 15.34 -0.60 3.25
C GLY A 135 14.88 -0.53 4.71
N VAL A 136 14.91 -1.67 5.43
CA VAL A 136 14.56 -1.71 6.87
C VAL A 136 15.46 -0.80 7.70
N LEU A 137 16.78 -0.78 7.44
CA LEU A 137 17.69 0.08 8.19
C LEU A 137 17.45 1.57 7.89
N ALA A 138 17.23 1.92 6.62
CA ALA A 138 16.99 3.30 6.21
C ALA A 138 15.65 3.82 6.75
N PHE A 139 14.54 3.16 6.43
CA PHE A 139 13.21 3.59 6.89
C PHE A 139 13.05 3.42 8.39
N GLY A 140 13.53 2.31 8.94
CA GLY A 140 13.45 2.04 10.38
C GLY A 140 14.26 3.03 11.22
N SER A 141 15.43 3.47 10.76
CA SER A 141 16.19 4.51 11.47
C SER A 141 15.49 5.88 11.42
N ILE A 142 14.91 6.26 10.29
CA ILE A 142 14.12 7.51 10.18
C ILE A 142 12.92 7.47 11.11
N VAL A 143 12.16 6.37 11.10
CA VAL A 143 10.99 6.18 11.97
C VAL A 143 11.37 6.19 13.44
N LEU A 144 12.43 5.48 13.83
CA LEU A 144 12.89 5.50 15.22
C LEU A 144 13.33 6.91 15.62
N ALA A 145 14.09 7.62 14.79
CA ALA A 145 14.46 9.01 15.06
C ALA A 145 13.23 9.91 15.23
N ALA A 146 12.20 9.75 14.40
CA ALA A 146 10.95 10.49 14.49
C ALA A 146 10.25 10.36 15.85
N LEU A 147 10.40 9.21 16.52
CA LEU A 147 9.80 8.95 17.83
C LEU A 147 10.58 9.54 19.01
N TYR A 148 11.79 10.09 18.78
CA TYR A 148 12.66 10.66 19.82
C TYR A 148 12.97 12.14 19.64
N VAL A 149 12.46 12.77 18.59
CA VAL A 149 12.56 14.23 18.37
C VAL A 149 11.27 14.93 18.80
N ASP A 150 11.21 16.26 18.64
CA ASP A 150 9.97 16.99 18.87
C ASP A 150 8.85 16.51 17.92
N PRO A 151 7.57 16.59 18.33
CA PRO A 151 6.46 16.03 17.56
C PRO A 151 6.36 16.54 16.11
N ASP A 152 6.64 17.82 15.86
CA ASP A 152 6.50 18.41 14.53
C ASP A 152 7.60 17.88 13.61
N LEU A 153 8.86 17.90 14.06
CA LEU A 153 9.97 17.31 13.33
C LEU A 153 9.77 15.81 13.13
N GLY A 154 9.23 15.12 14.14
CA GLY A 154 8.87 13.71 14.06
C GLY A 154 7.84 13.45 12.96
N GLY A 155 6.80 14.26 12.89
CA GLY A 155 5.80 14.22 11.81
C GLY A 155 6.43 14.40 10.44
N PHE A 156 7.33 15.38 10.26
CA PHE A 156 8.04 15.58 8.99
C PHE A 156 8.87 14.35 8.62
N LEU A 157 9.60 13.76 9.58
CA LEU A 157 10.39 12.55 9.34
C LEU A 157 9.52 11.37 8.90
N VAL A 158 8.37 11.14 9.53
CA VAL A 158 7.42 10.09 9.11
C VAL A 158 6.87 10.39 7.72
N ALA A 159 6.49 11.63 7.43
CA ALA A 159 5.99 12.00 6.11
C ALA A 159 7.02 11.76 5.01
N PHE A 160 8.27 12.16 5.20
CA PHE A 160 9.34 11.90 4.25
C PHE A 160 9.69 10.40 4.15
N ALA A 161 9.59 9.64 5.24
CA ALA A 161 9.75 8.19 5.20
C ALA A 161 8.67 7.53 4.34
N LEU A 162 7.40 7.93 4.50
CA LEU A 162 6.29 7.46 3.67
C LEU A 162 6.50 7.82 2.20
N LEU A 163 6.79 9.08 1.88
CA LEU A 163 7.02 9.49 0.49
C LEU A 163 8.24 8.79 -0.15
N GLY A 164 9.31 8.58 0.63
CA GLY A 164 10.47 7.81 0.22
C GLY A 164 10.14 6.33 -0.01
N HIS A 165 9.26 5.76 0.82
CA HIS A 165 8.79 4.39 0.66
C HIS A 165 7.87 4.26 -0.56
N ALA A 166 7.00 5.25 -0.83
CA ALA A 166 6.22 5.28 -2.07
C ALA A 166 7.13 5.26 -3.32
N ALA A 167 8.27 5.96 -3.30
CA ALA A 167 9.26 5.88 -4.37
C ALA A 167 9.94 4.49 -4.43
N TRP A 168 10.20 3.87 -3.28
CA TRP A 168 10.71 2.49 -3.18
C TRP A 168 9.72 1.47 -3.77
N ASP A 169 8.43 1.66 -3.54
CA ASP A 169 7.36 0.86 -4.13
C ASP A 169 7.27 1.05 -5.64
N VAL A 170 7.33 2.28 -6.14
CA VAL A 170 7.36 2.56 -7.59
C VAL A 170 8.55 1.85 -8.24
N PHE A 171 9.72 1.88 -7.60
CA PHE A 171 10.88 1.12 -8.07
C PHE A 171 10.59 -0.39 -8.12
N HIS A 172 10.02 -0.99 -7.08
CA HIS A 172 9.73 -2.42 -7.06
C HIS A 172 8.59 -2.83 -7.99
N TYR A 173 7.60 -1.94 -8.17
CA TYR A 173 6.53 -2.09 -9.15
C TYR A 173 7.10 -2.12 -10.57
N ALA A 174 7.99 -1.18 -10.90
CA ALA A 174 8.62 -1.09 -12.22
C ALA A 174 9.55 -2.28 -12.49
N ARG A 175 10.25 -2.78 -11.46
CA ARG A 175 11.16 -3.93 -11.58
C ARG A 175 10.45 -5.27 -11.54
N ASP A 176 9.18 -5.31 -11.11
CA ASP A 176 8.39 -6.51 -10.85
C ASP A 176 9.23 -7.59 -10.15
N LYS A 177 9.75 -7.26 -8.97
CA LYS A 177 10.61 -8.13 -8.15
C LYS A 177 10.31 -7.96 -6.67
N VAL A 178 10.68 -8.97 -5.88
CA VAL A 178 10.57 -9.05 -4.41
C VAL A 178 9.15 -9.20 -3.89
N VAL A 179 8.26 -8.27 -4.22
CA VAL A 179 6.84 -8.27 -3.80
C VAL A 179 5.91 -8.48 -5.00
N ALA A 180 4.63 -8.74 -4.73
CA ALA A 180 3.63 -8.78 -5.79
C ALA A 180 3.40 -7.37 -6.35
N ARG A 181 3.22 -7.24 -7.66
CA ARG A 181 2.97 -5.94 -8.31
C ARG A 181 1.74 -5.22 -7.76
N SER A 182 0.69 -5.98 -7.40
CA SER A 182 -0.49 -5.43 -6.72
C SER A 182 -0.18 -4.87 -5.35
N TYR A 183 0.73 -5.48 -4.59
CA TYR A 183 1.14 -4.97 -3.29
C TYR A 183 1.90 -3.65 -3.45
N ALA A 184 2.89 -3.60 -4.34
CA ALA A 184 3.66 -2.38 -4.59
C ALA A 184 2.79 -1.23 -5.11
N GLU A 185 1.82 -1.49 -5.99
CA GLU A 185 0.87 -0.47 -6.45
C GLU A 185 -0.01 0.06 -5.32
N TRP A 186 -0.52 -0.84 -4.48
CA TRP A 186 -1.33 -0.47 -3.32
C TRP A 186 -0.52 0.35 -2.31
N CYS A 187 0.68 -0.12 -1.94
CA CYS A 187 1.55 0.50 -0.94
C CYS A 187 2.01 1.89 -1.41
N ALA A 188 2.41 2.04 -2.68
CA ALA A 188 2.78 3.33 -3.25
C ALA A 188 1.67 4.37 -3.13
N VAL A 189 0.41 3.96 -3.34
CA VAL A 189 -0.75 4.85 -3.24
C VAL A 189 -1.04 5.22 -1.79
N VAL A 190 -1.01 4.25 -0.87
CA VAL A 190 -1.20 4.50 0.56
C VAL A 190 -0.15 5.46 1.07
N ASP A 191 1.12 5.19 0.82
CA ASP A 191 2.24 5.95 1.33
C ASP A 191 2.31 7.36 0.76
N LEU A 192 2.02 7.51 -0.54
CA LEU A 192 1.96 8.82 -1.18
C LEU A 192 0.88 9.69 -0.56
N LEU A 193 -0.34 9.15 -0.41
CA LEU A 193 -1.47 9.89 0.12
C LEU A 193 -1.31 10.18 1.61
N ALA A 194 -0.86 9.20 2.40
CA ALA A 194 -0.64 9.36 3.82
C ALA A 194 0.50 10.34 4.10
N GLY A 195 1.63 10.22 3.41
CA GLY A 195 2.75 11.16 3.55
C GLY A 195 2.36 12.60 3.16
N ALA A 196 1.61 12.77 2.06
CA ALA A 196 1.10 14.07 1.66
C ALA A 196 0.09 14.65 2.68
N ALA A 197 -0.77 13.82 3.25
CA ALA A 197 -1.72 14.23 4.28
C ALA A 197 -1.03 14.66 5.58
N VAL A 198 0.00 13.95 6.03
CA VAL A 198 0.79 14.34 7.20
C VAL A 198 1.45 15.70 6.97
N LEU A 199 2.09 15.92 5.81
CA LEU A 199 2.65 17.24 5.47
C LEU A 199 1.57 18.32 5.48
N PHE A 200 0.41 18.05 4.90
CA PHE A 200 -0.70 19.00 4.87
C PHE A 200 -1.14 19.38 6.29
N VAL A 201 -1.32 18.42 7.19
CA VAL A 201 -1.67 18.68 8.60
C VAL A 201 -0.60 19.56 9.25
N LEU A 202 0.68 19.20 9.16
CA LEU A 202 1.80 19.94 9.76
C LEU A 202 1.93 21.39 9.25
N PHE A 203 1.54 21.67 8.00
CA PHE A 203 1.56 23.04 7.47
C PHE A 203 0.31 23.87 7.83
N THR A 204 -0.73 23.23 8.37
CA THR A 204 -2.01 23.89 8.68
C THR A 204 -2.29 24.05 10.18
N THR A 205 -1.52 23.35 11.02
CA THR A 205 -1.48 23.50 12.48
C THR A 205 -0.46 24.55 12.90
#